data_AF-A0A811PBP9-F1
#
_entry.id   AF-A0A811PBP9-F1
#
_cell.length_a   1.000
_cell.length_b   1.000
_cell.length_c   1.000
_cell.angle_alpha   90.00
_cell.angle_beta   90.00
_cell.angle_gamma   90.00
#
_symmetry.space_group_name_H-M   'P 1'
#
loop_
_entity.id
_entity.type
_entity.pdbx_description
1 polymer ?
#
loop_
_entity_poly.entity_id
_entity_poly.type
_entity_poly.pdbx_seq_one_letter_code
_entity_poly.pdbx_strand_id
1 'polypeptide(L)'
;MYNGIGLQTPRGSGTTGHVQTSKFLAKPRPSPSEAGGGMRKPNKDIIEHDRKRQVELRLLVLKDALEEQGYTEAEIEARVDEARKAAEAEAADEEVDEGRPPLQRKGFTDTQSHHAAEQKEKQLRTMRAAFGLDGENVHKKGGL
;
A
#
# COMPACT_ATOMS: atom_id res chain seq x y z
N MET A 1 -12.24 6.95 45.08
CA MET A 1 -11.90 6.37 43.76
C MET A 1 -12.95 6.75 42.73
N TYR A 2 -12.53 7.21 41.56
CA TYR A 2 -13.41 7.54 40.44
C TYR A 2 -12.82 6.88 39.17
N ASN A 3 -13.63 6.13 38.42
CA ASN A 3 -13.19 5.32 37.27
C ASN A 3 -11.98 4.41 37.57
N GLY A 4 -11.89 3.87 38.79
CA GLY A 4 -10.75 3.03 39.23
C GLY A 4 -9.42 3.77 39.42
N ILE A 5 -9.40 5.10 39.34
CA ILE A 5 -8.20 5.93 39.43
C ILE A 5 -8.25 6.78 40.72
N GLY A 6 -7.08 7.01 41.32
CA GLY A 6 -6.90 7.85 42.50
C GLY A 6 -6.91 7.10 43.84
N LEU A 7 -6.92 7.84 44.94
CA LEU A 7 -6.90 7.28 46.30
C LEU A 7 -8.28 6.73 46.72
N GLN A 8 -8.26 5.68 47.55
CA GLN A 8 -9.48 5.13 48.17
C GLN A 8 -10.05 6.11 49.20
N THR A 9 -9.19 6.64 50.07
CA THR A 9 -9.49 7.73 51.01
C THR A 9 -8.31 8.69 51.07
N PRO A 10 -8.54 10.01 51.23
CA PRO A 10 -7.46 10.99 51.40
C PRO A 10 -6.85 10.96 52.83
N ARG A 11 -7.56 10.38 53.79
CA ARG A 11 -7.10 10.26 55.19
C ARG A 11 -5.91 9.32 55.27
N GLY A 12 -4.83 9.76 55.91
CA GLY A 12 -3.59 8.99 56.04
C GLY A 12 -2.63 9.13 54.85
N SER A 13 -3.04 9.77 53.74
CA SER A 13 -2.16 10.04 52.60
C SER A 13 -1.26 11.27 52.80
N GLY A 14 -1.56 12.14 53.77
CA GLY A 14 -0.84 13.40 53.97
C GLY A 14 -1.04 14.43 52.85
N THR A 15 -2.05 14.25 51.98
CA THR A 15 -2.39 15.17 50.89
C THR A 15 -3.89 15.46 50.85
N THR A 16 -4.32 16.40 50.01
CA THR A 16 -5.74 16.75 49.82
C THR A 16 -6.54 15.69 49.03
N GLY A 17 -5.87 14.72 48.40
CA GLY A 17 -6.51 13.70 47.56
C GLY A 17 -7.01 14.21 46.20
N HIS A 18 -6.53 15.38 45.74
CA HIS A 18 -6.89 15.92 44.43
C HIS A 18 -6.21 15.11 43.30
N VAL A 19 -7.00 14.62 42.34
CA VAL A 19 -6.53 13.80 41.21
C VAL A 19 -6.75 14.57 39.91
N GLN A 20 -5.69 14.75 39.12
CA GLN A 20 -5.75 15.41 37.81
C GLN A 20 -5.46 14.43 36.67
N THR A 21 -6.10 14.63 35.53
CA THR A 21 -5.81 13.87 34.32
C THR A 21 -4.46 14.30 33.73
N SER A 22 -3.60 13.34 33.38
CA SER A 22 -2.36 13.64 32.67
C SER A 22 -2.65 14.12 31.25
N LYS A 23 -2.17 15.32 30.89
CA LYS A 23 -2.26 15.87 29.52
C LYS A 23 -1.15 15.34 28.58
N PHE A 24 -0.11 14.74 29.14
CA PHE A 24 1.03 14.19 28.37
C PHE A 24 0.81 12.75 27.93
N LEU A 25 -0.18 12.07 28.50
CA LEU A 25 -0.52 10.71 28.09
C LEU A 25 -1.26 10.77 26.74
N ALA A 26 -0.52 10.51 25.65
CA ALA A 26 -1.12 10.35 24.34
C ALA A 26 -2.14 9.20 24.39
N LYS A 27 -3.39 9.46 23.98
CA LYS A 27 -4.39 8.39 23.87
C LYS A 27 -3.87 7.34 22.88
N PRO A 28 -3.96 6.04 23.22
CA PRO A 28 -3.62 5.00 22.25
C PRO A 28 -4.45 5.21 20.99
N ARG A 29 -3.80 5.07 19.82
CA ARG A 29 -4.51 5.18 18.55
C ARG A 29 -5.58 4.08 18.53
N PRO A 30 -6.82 4.39 18.10
CA PRO A 30 -7.86 3.37 17.98
C PRO A 30 -7.32 2.24 17.11
N SER A 31 -7.58 1.01 17.53
CA SER A 31 -7.24 -0.16 16.76
C SER A 31 -7.90 -0.04 15.36
N PRO A 32 -7.24 -0.49 14.29
CA PRO A 32 -7.77 -0.34 12.93
C PRO A 32 -9.11 -1.06 12.71
N SER A 33 -9.59 -1.87 13.66
CA SER A 33 -10.90 -2.51 13.64
C SER A 33 -12.04 -1.61 14.13
N GLU A 34 -11.78 -0.57 14.93
CA GLU A 34 -12.84 0.29 15.53
C GLU A 34 -13.10 1.57 14.74
N ALA A 35 -12.11 2.05 13.99
CA ALA A 35 -12.39 2.94 12.88
C ALA A 35 -12.95 2.05 11.77
N GLY A 36 -14.13 2.35 11.22
CA GLY A 36 -14.68 1.71 10.02
C GLY A 36 -13.83 1.97 8.76
N GLY A 37 -12.52 1.77 8.85
CA GLY A 37 -11.55 1.90 7.80
C GLY A 37 -11.65 0.68 6.92
N GLY A 38 -12.55 0.75 5.93
CA GLY A 38 -12.42 -0.10 4.76
C GLY A 38 -10.98 -0.05 4.25
N MET A 39 -10.49 -1.19 3.73
CA MET A 39 -9.20 -1.24 3.03
C MET A 39 -9.10 -0.03 2.11
N ARG A 40 -8.07 0.81 2.29
CA ARG A 40 -7.87 1.97 1.42
C ARG A 40 -7.75 1.46 -0.01
N LYS A 41 -8.60 1.96 -0.90
CA LYS A 41 -8.57 1.57 -2.31
C LYS A 41 -7.19 1.92 -2.89
N PRO A 42 -6.63 1.06 -3.75
CA PRO A 42 -5.44 1.42 -4.51
C PRO A 42 -5.71 2.67 -5.35
N ASN A 43 -4.73 3.58 -5.42
CA ASN A 43 -4.80 4.72 -6.30
C ASN A 43 -4.08 4.36 -7.61
N LYS A 44 -4.80 4.40 -8.73
CA LYS A 44 -4.28 4.05 -10.05
C LYS A 44 -3.14 4.96 -10.48
N ASP A 45 -3.24 6.25 -10.19
CA ASP A 45 -2.22 7.25 -10.56
C ASP A 45 -0.85 6.92 -9.94
N ILE A 46 -0.86 6.41 -8.70
CA ILE A 46 0.37 6.05 -7.97
C ILE A 46 0.97 4.78 -8.57
N ILE A 47 0.14 3.80 -8.92
CA ILE A 47 0.57 2.55 -9.55
C ILE A 47 1.19 2.81 -10.93
N GLU A 48 0.55 3.67 -11.74
CA GLU A 48 1.06 4.08 -13.05
C GLU A 48 2.36 4.86 -12.93
N HIS A 49 2.45 5.77 -11.96
CA HIS A 49 3.68 6.52 -11.70
C HIS A 49 4.83 5.60 -11.31
N ASP A 50 4.60 4.64 -10.42
CA ASP A 50 5.61 3.67 -10.01
C ASP A 50 6.06 2.78 -11.18
N ARG A 51 5.14 2.43 -12.08
CA ARG A 51 5.43 1.71 -13.32
C ARG A 51 6.35 2.51 -14.24
N LYS A 52 6.02 3.78 -14.51
CA LYS A 52 6.85 4.70 -15.32
C LYS A 52 8.23 4.90 -14.70
N ARG A 53 8.26 5.14 -13.38
CA ARG A 53 9.51 5.27 -12.62
C ARG A 53 10.40 4.02 -12.77
N GLN A 54 9.83 2.82 -12.77
CA GLN A 54 10.60 1.59 -12.95
C GLN A 54 11.21 1.47 -14.35
N VAL A 55 10.49 1.90 -15.39
CA VAL A 55 11.03 1.97 -16.75
C VAL A 55 12.21 2.93 -16.80
N GLU A 56 12.04 4.15 -16.30
CA GLU A 56 13.12 5.15 -16.28
C GLU A 56 14.35 4.70 -15.48
N LEU A 57 14.14 4.03 -14.34
CA LEU A 57 15.24 3.47 -13.56
C LEU A 57 16.02 2.39 -14.34
N ARG A 58 15.33 1.53 -15.09
CA ARG A 58 15.99 0.52 -15.94
C ARG A 58 16.81 1.18 -17.04
N LEU A 59 16.27 2.23 -17.68
CA LEU A 59 16.96 2.98 -18.72
C LEU A 59 18.20 3.70 -18.16
N LEU A 60 18.10 4.28 -16.96
CA LEU A 60 19.22 4.93 -16.27
C LEU A 60 20.33 3.93 -15.96
N VAL A 61 20.00 2.77 -15.38
CA VAL A 61 20.99 1.71 -15.10
C VAL A 61 21.65 1.20 -16.38
N LEU A 62 20.88 1.08 -17.48
CA LEU A 62 21.41 0.68 -18.79
C LEU A 62 22.37 1.73 -19.34
N LYS A 63 22.01 3.01 -19.22
CA LYS A 63 22.88 4.13 -19.62
C LYS A 63 24.19 4.11 -18.85
N ASP A 64 24.13 4.05 -17.52
CA ASP A 64 25.32 4.00 -16.65
C ASP A 64 26.24 2.82 -17.02
N ALA A 65 25.65 1.63 -17.26
CA ALA A 65 26.40 0.45 -17.67
C ALA A 65 27.10 0.59 -19.04
N LEU A 66 26.48 1.30 -19.99
CA LEU A 66 27.09 1.56 -21.30
C LEU A 66 28.16 2.65 -21.22
N GLU A 67 28.00 3.65 -20.35
CA GLU A 67 29.04 4.65 -20.06
C GLU A 67 30.28 3.99 -19.45
N GLU A 68 30.11 3.10 -18.47
CA GLU A 68 31.21 2.32 -17.86
C GLU A 68 31.94 1.43 -18.87
N GLN A 69 31.23 0.91 -19.88
CA GLN A 69 31.79 0.10 -20.95
C GLN A 69 32.52 0.94 -22.03
N GLY A 70 32.44 2.27 -21.96
CA GLY A 70 33.16 3.17 -22.86
C GLY A 70 32.52 3.34 -24.25
N TYR A 71 31.21 3.13 -24.37
CA TYR A 71 30.48 3.43 -25.61
C TYR A 71 30.44 4.93 -25.88
N THR A 72 30.28 5.30 -27.15
CA THR A 72 30.10 6.72 -27.53
C THR A 72 28.69 7.19 -27.18
N GLU A 73 28.52 8.48 -26.87
CA GLU A 73 27.22 9.07 -26.50
C GLU A 73 26.12 8.75 -27.52
N ALA A 74 26.44 8.76 -28.83
CA ALA A 74 25.50 8.45 -29.89
C ALA A 74 25.03 6.97 -29.89
N GLU A 75 25.92 6.03 -29.56
CA GLU A 75 25.57 4.60 -29.46
C GLU A 75 24.75 4.32 -28.21
N ILE A 76 25.03 5.04 -27.12
CA ILE A 76 24.29 4.96 -25.86
C ILE A 76 22.85 5.44 -26.08
N GLU A 77 22.67 6.60 -26.72
CA GLU A 77 21.33 7.14 -27.03
C GLU A 77 20.52 6.18 -27.89
N ALA A 78 21.10 5.62 -28.96
CA ALA A 78 20.43 4.66 -29.82
C ALA A 78 19.96 3.41 -29.05
N ARG A 79 20.81 2.84 -28.19
CA ARG A 79 20.46 1.66 -27.37
C ARG A 79 19.44 1.97 -26.29
N VAL A 80 19.51 3.15 -25.67
CA VAL A 80 18.53 3.59 -24.67
C VAL A 80 17.16 3.82 -25.32
N ASP A 81 17.11 4.39 -26.53
CA ASP A 81 15.86 4.60 -27.27
C ASP A 81 15.23 3.28 -27.73
N GLU A 82 16.04 2.31 -28.16
CA GLU A 82 15.58 0.94 -28.43
C GLU A 82 15.01 0.29 -27.16
N ALA A 83 15.73 0.40 -26.03
CA ALA A 83 15.28 -0.13 -24.75
C ALA A 83 13.99 0.55 -24.26
N ARG A 84 13.83 1.86 -24.51
CA ARG A 84 12.60 2.60 -24.18
C ARG A 84 11.41 2.07 -24.97
N LYS A 85 11.55 1.92 -26.29
CA LYS A 85 10.50 1.34 -27.15
C LYS A 85 10.13 -0.09 -26.73
N ALA A 86 11.12 -0.91 -26.38
CA ALA A 86 10.89 -2.26 -25.90
C ALA A 86 10.14 -2.28 -24.56
N ALA A 87 10.50 -1.41 -23.62
CA ALA A 87 9.85 -1.30 -22.32
C ALA A 87 8.42 -0.74 -22.42
N GLU A 88 8.17 0.18 -23.35
CA GLU A 88 6.82 0.68 -23.65
C GLU A 88 5.94 -0.40 -24.28
N ALA A 89 6.49 -1.21 -25.18
CA ALA A 89 5.78 -2.35 -25.77
C ALA A 89 5.44 -3.43 -24.72
N GLU A 90 6.41 -3.79 -23.86
CA GLU A 90 6.18 -4.71 -22.73
C GLU A 90 5.12 -4.15 -21.76
N ALA A 91 5.11 -2.84 -21.53
CA ALA A 91 4.10 -2.19 -20.71
C ALA A 91 2.71 -2.21 -21.36
N ALA A 92 2.61 -2.06 -22.68
CA ALA A 92 1.34 -2.18 -23.39
C ALA A 92 0.78 -3.62 -23.29
N ASP A 93 1.62 -4.64 -23.42
CA ASP A 93 1.20 -6.06 -23.34
C ASP A 93 0.74 -6.47 -21.92
N GLU A 94 1.38 -5.95 -20.87
CA GLU A 94 0.99 -6.21 -19.47
C GLU A 94 -0.39 -5.61 -19.10
N GLU A 95 -0.92 -4.62 -19.83
CA GLU A 95 -2.30 -4.14 -19.60
C GLU A 95 -3.37 -5.06 -20.20
N VAL A 96 -2.98 -5.93 -21.14
CA VAL A 96 -3.89 -6.82 -21.87
C VAL A 96 -4.00 -8.20 -21.21
N ASP A 97 -2.97 -8.66 -20.51
CA ASP A 97 -2.94 -9.95 -19.81
C ASP A 97 -3.09 -9.77 -18.28
N GLU A 98 -4.33 -9.60 -17.80
CA GLU A 98 -4.66 -9.59 -16.36
C GLU A 98 -4.32 -10.93 -15.65
N GLY A 99 -3.86 -11.96 -16.37
CA GLY A 99 -3.59 -13.31 -15.86
C GLY A 99 -2.12 -13.64 -15.61
N ARG A 100 -1.16 -12.82 -16.07
CA ARG A 100 0.27 -13.13 -15.90
C ARG A 100 0.75 -12.80 -14.49
N PRO A 101 1.40 -13.74 -13.76
CA PRO A 101 2.08 -13.37 -12.54
C PRO A 101 3.17 -12.35 -12.90
N PRO A 102 3.26 -11.20 -12.19
CA PRO A 102 4.24 -10.18 -12.50
C PRO A 102 5.63 -10.83 -12.45
N LEU A 103 6.39 -10.66 -13.54
CA LEU A 103 7.82 -11.01 -13.58
C LEU A 103 8.44 -10.45 -12.31
N GLN A 104 9.00 -11.34 -11.48
CA GLN A 104 9.35 -11.11 -10.08
C GLN A 104 10.07 -9.76 -9.86
N ARG A 105 9.32 -8.69 -9.59
CA ARG A 105 9.83 -7.38 -9.16
C ARG A 105 10.18 -7.46 -7.66
N LYS A 106 11.08 -8.38 -7.33
CA LYS A 106 11.29 -8.97 -5.99
C LYS A 106 11.99 -8.05 -4.97
N GLY A 107 11.67 -6.77 -4.93
CA GLY A 107 12.31 -5.88 -3.95
C GLY A 107 11.57 -4.58 -3.64
N PHE A 108 10.74 -4.07 -4.55
CA PHE A 108 10.06 -2.79 -4.36
C PHE A 108 8.56 -2.91 -4.08
N THR A 109 7.94 -4.04 -4.41
CA THR A 109 6.48 -4.20 -4.30
C THR A 109 6.00 -4.34 -2.85
N ASP A 110 6.85 -4.87 -1.94
CA ASP A 110 6.48 -5.15 -0.55
C ASP A 110 6.43 -3.89 0.33
N THR A 111 7.13 -2.81 -0.05
CA THR A 111 7.07 -1.52 0.66
C THR A 111 5.98 -0.60 0.12
N GLN A 112 5.44 -0.89 -1.06
CA GLN A 112 4.44 -0.05 -1.72
C GLN A 112 3.02 -0.38 -1.29
N SER A 113 2.49 0.47 -0.42
CA SER A 113 1.15 0.32 0.16
C SER A 113 0.01 0.21 -0.87
N HIS A 114 0.13 0.87 -2.02
CA HIS A 114 -0.88 0.84 -3.08
C HIS A 114 -0.86 -0.45 -3.90
N HIS A 115 0.33 -0.98 -4.21
CA HIS A 115 0.46 -2.31 -4.84
C HIS A 115 -0.03 -3.41 -3.90
N ALA A 116 0.29 -3.33 -2.61
CA ALA A 116 -0.24 -4.27 -1.62
C ALA A 116 -1.77 -4.18 -1.48
N ALA A 117 -2.35 -2.98 -1.59
CA ALA A 117 -3.80 -2.79 -1.60
C ALA A 117 -4.45 -3.39 -2.85
N GLU A 118 -3.85 -3.19 -4.03
CA GLU A 118 -4.33 -3.76 -5.29
C GLU A 118 -4.30 -5.30 -5.27
N GLN A 119 -3.22 -5.90 -4.77
CA GLN A 119 -3.11 -7.35 -4.62
C GLN A 119 -4.16 -7.88 -3.63
N LYS A 120 -4.36 -7.20 -2.50
CA LYS A 120 -5.41 -7.57 -1.53
C LYS A 120 -6.80 -7.42 -2.14
N GLU A 121 -7.05 -6.41 -2.95
CA GLU A 121 -8.33 -6.25 -3.65
C GLU A 121 -8.57 -7.37 -4.65
N LYS A 122 -7.55 -7.74 -5.45
CA LYS A 122 -7.62 -8.89 -6.37
C LYS A 122 -7.87 -10.21 -5.61
N GLN A 123 -7.16 -10.45 -4.51
CA GLN A 123 -7.36 -11.62 -3.66
C GLN A 123 -8.78 -11.65 -3.07
N LEU A 124 -9.26 -10.53 -2.54
CA LEU A 124 -10.62 -10.43 -2.00
C LEU A 124 -11.68 -10.61 -3.08
N ARG A 125 -11.44 -10.13 -4.30
CA ARG A 125 -12.32 -10.34 -5.45
C ARG A 125 -12.39 -11.83 -5.80
N THR A 126 -11.25 -12.52 -5.90
CA THR A 126 -11.21 -13.97 -6.13
C THR A 126 -11.89 -14.75 -5.01
N MET A 127 -11.67 -14.38 -3.75
CA MET A 127 -12.34 -14.98 -2.60
C MET A 127 -13.85 -14.74 -2.65
N ARG A 128 -14.29 -13.51 -2.95
CA ARG A 128 -15.70 -13.16 -3.07
C ARG A 128 -16.40 -14.00 -4.14
N ALA A 129 -15.74 -14.19 -5.28
CA ALA A 129 -16.19 -15.06 -6.35
C ALA A 129 -16.29 -16.53 -5.91
N ALA A 130 -15.24 -17.05 -5.26
CA ALA A 130 -15.23 -18.42 -4.75
C ALA A 130 -16.33 -18.69 -3.71
N PHE A 131 -16.61 -17.72 -2.85
CA PHE A 131 -17.69 -17.81 -1.85
C PHE A 131 -19.08 -17.45 -2.39
N GLY A 132 -19.23 -17.14 -3.69
CA GLY A 132 -20.51 -16.79 -4.29
C GLY A 132 -21.11 -15.48 -3.74
N LEU A 133 -20.28 -14.61 -3.18
CA LEU A 133 -20.67 -13.32 -2.59
C LEU A 133 -20.77 -12.19 -3.63
N ASP A 134 -20.62 -12.51 -4.92
CA ASP A 134 -20.70 -11.59 -6.05
C ASP A 134 -22.15 -11.33 -6.53
N GLY A 135 -23.11 -12.19 -6.14
CA GLY A 135 -24.51 -12.10 -6.55
C GLY A 135 -25.49 -11.78 -5.41
N GLU A 136 -26.15 -10.63 -5.51
CA GLU A 136 -27.56 -10.36 -5.14
C GLU A 136 -28.16 -10.91 -3.81
N ASN A 137 -27.39 -11.13 -2.74
CA ASN A 137 -27.97 -11.58 -1.45
C ASN A 137 -27.95 -10.55 -0.31
N VAL A 138 -27.70 -9.27 -0.58
CA VAL A 138 -27.64 -8.22 0.46
C VAL A 138 -29.01 -7.58 0.78
N HIS A 139 -30.09 -7.90 0.05
CA HIS A 139 -31.41 -7.23 0.23
C HIS A 139 -32.52 -8.08 0.87
N LYS A 140 -32.21 -9.21 1.52
CA LYS A 140 -33.22 -9.99 2.24
C LYS A 140 -32.77 -10.31 3.67
N LYS A 141 -32.96 -9.36 4.59
CA LYS A 141 -33.29 -9.57 6.02
C LYS A 141 -33.28 -8.23 6.75
N GLY A 142 -34.41 -7.53 6.69
CA GLY A 142 -34.71 -6.34 7.48
C GLY A 142 -36.20 -6.16 7.71
N GLY A 143 -36.95 -7.27 7.74
CA GLY A 143 -38.38 -7.26 7.99
C GLY A 143 -38.77 -8.48 8.80
N LEU A 144 -38.81 -8.28 10.12
CA LEU A 144 -39.67 -8.92 11.12
C LEU A 144 -39.53 -8.09 12.41
#